data_AF-A0A8T7GYK8-F1
#
_entry.id   AF-A0A8T7GYK8-F1
#
_cell.length_a   1.000
_cell.length_b   1.000
_cell.length_c   1.000
_cell.angle_alpha   90.00
_cell.angle_beta   90.00
_cell.angle_gamma   90.00
#
_symmetry.space_group_name_H-M   'P 1'
#
loop_
_entity.id
_entity.type
_entity.pdbx_description
1 polymer ?
#
loop_
_entity_poly.entity_id
_entity_poly.type
_entity_poly.pdbx_seq_one_letter_code
_entity_poly.pdbx_strand_id
1 'polypeptide(L)'
;METPRFEVIGLRLPVIEEPTDLARLIVEAAEEQAGGIRDGDIIVVTSKLYLKSVGEVIDLSRVRPRLAARIIARICGKNPVETELVLRCTKRILAVIPLEVSKSVARALAEFSADPERAKEVIKSIGALLLVVTKNNLVALDAGLDYSNLPPGKAIAHTIDFDEAARRLRQRIEELSGKRIGVVLTDTESLLVYRPCSIDIAVGASGIPVVSRKFAELDVYGKPKFGGVDCIADEVASAAALLMGQTSERVPVVIVRGLNLPRIDEEVKRFCRERGRRFSAKMWLKTALARLVFALSSFSRE
;
A
#
# COMPACT_ATOMS: atom_id res chain seq x y z
N MET A 1 28.29 -12.27 20.71
CA MET A 1 26.96 -11.64 20.54
C MET A 1 26.10 -12.61 19.76
N GLU A 2 24.85 -12.84 20.16
CA GLU A 2 23.92 -13.59 19.33
C GLU A 2 23.72 -12.87 17.99
N THR A 3 23.64 -13.65 16.90
CA THR A 3 23.40 -13.11 15.57
C THR A 3 22.00 -12.46 15.53
N PRO A 4 21.89 -11.17 15.16
CA PRO A 4 20.59 -10.53 15.00
C PRO A 4 19.76 -11.28 13.95
N ARG A 5 18.53 -11.65 14.31
CA ARG A 5 17.59 -12.34 13.43
C ARG A 5 16.15 -11.93 13.75
N PHE A 6 15.29 -12.03 12.74
CA PHE A 6 13.85 -11.98 12.87
C PHE A 6 13.24 -13.04 11.95
N GLU A 7 12.00 -13.43 12.22
CA GLU A 7 11.27 -14.45 11.48
C GLU A 7 10.05 -13.83 10.80
N VAL A 8 9.73 -14.33 9.61
CA VAL A 8 8.53 -13.96 8.86
C VAL A 8 7.76 -15.27 8.61
N ILE A 9 6.55 -15.37 9.15
CA ILE A 9 5.78 -16.62 9.19
C ILE A 9 4.42 -16.35 8.54
N GLY A 10 4.15 -17.00 7.41
CA GLY A 10 2.87 -16.89 6.72
C GLY A 10 1.79 -17.75 7.37
N LEU A 11 0.59 -17.19 7.55
CA LEU A 11 -0.59 -17.92 8.01
C LEU A 11 -1.55 -18.16 6.84
N ARG A 12 -1.90 -19.43 6.61
CA ARG A 12 -2.94 -19.79 5.66
C ARG A 12 -4.30 -19.66 6.33
N LEU A 13 -5.21 -18.92 5.68
CA LEU A 13 -6.58 -18.72 6.15
C LEU A 13 -7.59 -19.26 5.13
N PRO A 14 -8.81 -19.63 5.56
CA PRO A 14 -9.89 -19.97 4.64
C PRO A 14 -10.30 -18.76 3.79
N VAL A 15 -10.96 -19.03 2.67
CA VAL A 15 -11.56 -17.97 1.83
C VAL A 15 -12.71 -17.32 2.61
N ILE A 16 -12.65 -16.01 2.77
CA ILE A 16 -13.69 -15.22 3.44
C ILE A 16 -14.66 -14.68 2.37
N GLU A 17 -15.86 -15.25 2.32
CA GLU A 17 -16.94 -14.80 1.43
C GLU A 17 -17.98 -13.92 2.13
N GLU A 18 -18.13 -14.10 3.44
CA GLU A 18 -19.08 -13.41 4.31
C GLU A 18 -18.36 -12.76 5.50
N PRO A 19 -18.94 -11.73 6.14
CA PRO A 19 -18.35 -11.09 7.31
C PRO A 19 -18.04 -12.09 8.42
N THR A 20 -16.88 -11.95 9.07
CA THR A 20 -16.38 -12.90 10.08
C THR A 20 -15.46 -12.25 11.12
N ASP A 21 -15.30 -12.89 12.29
CA ASP A 21 -14.33 -12.47 13.32
C ASP A 21 -12.90 -12.82 12.87
N LEU A 22 -12.30 -11.93 12.08
CA LEU A 22 -10.95 -12.12 11.53
C LEU A 22 -9.88 -12.29 12.62
N ALA A 23 -10.03 -11.62 13.76
CA ALA A 23 -9.06 -11.75 14.85
C ALA A 23 -9.04 -13.17 15.39
N ARG A 24 -10.21 -13.79 15.56
CA ARG A 24 -10.32 -15.20 15.98
C ARG A 24 -9.66 -16.12 14.98
N LEU A 25 -9.93 -15.96 13.68
CA LEU A 25 -9.30 -16.77 12.63
C LEU A 25 -7.78 -16.64 12.63
N ILE A 26 -7.25 -15.43 12.87
CA ILE A 26 -5.81 -15.19 12.95
C ILE A 26 -5.20 -15.92 14.17
N VAL A 27 -5.84 -15.82 15.34
CA VAL A 27 -5.36 -16.48 16.56
C VAL A 27 -5.36 -18.00 16.38
N GLU A 28 -6.46 -18.57 15.88
CA GLU A 28 -6.57 -20.01 15.63
C GLU A 28 -5.51 -20.49 14.62
N ALA A 29 -5.32 -19.78 13.51
CA ALA A 29 -4.30 -20.10 12.52
C ALA A 29 -2.88 -19.97 13.08
N ALA A 30 -2.62 -19.00 13.94
CA ALA A 30 -1.33 -18.82 14.59
C ALA A 30 -1.01 -19.95 15.57
N GLU A 31 -1.99 -20.41 16.36
CA GLU A 31 -1.83 -21.57 17.24
C GLU A 31 -1.50 -22.84 16.44
N GLU A 32 -2.21 -23.09 15.34
CA GLU A 32 -2.01 -24.28 14.51
C GLU A 32 -0.69 -24.25 13.71
N GLN A 33 -0.32 -23.09 13.15
CA GLN A 33 0.73 -23.00 12.12
C GLN A 33 2.03 -22.33 12.57
N ALA A 34 2.01 -21.57 13.68
CA ALA A 34 3.14 -20.74 14.12
C ALA A 34 3.52 -20.91 15.61
N GLY A 35 2.92 -21.88 16.30
CA GLY A 35 3.13 -22.12 17.73
C GLY A 35 2.60 -20.98 18.61
N GLY A 36 1.49 -20.37 18.19
CA GLY A 36 0.80 -19.28 18.86
C GLY A 36 1.39 -17.90 18.63
N ILE A 37 0.67 -16.88 19.11
CA ILE A 37 1.11 -15.48 19.09
C ILE A 37 2.02 -15.22 20.30
N ARG A 38 3.02 -14.35 20.14
CA ARG A 38 3.97 -13.95 21.19
C ARG A 38 3.97 -12.43 21.41
N ASP A 39 4.37 -12.02 22.61
CA ASP A 39 4.59 -10.59 22.89
C ASP A 39 5.63 -10.01 21.93
N GLY A 40 5.33 -8.84 21.37
CA GLY A 40 6.18 -8.16 20.40
C GLY A 40 6.04 -8.64 18.96
N ASP A 41 5.21 -9.65 18.69
CA ASP A 41 4.86 -10.02 17.31
C ASP A 41 4.14 -8.85 16.61
N ILE A 42 4.37 -8.73 15.30
CA ILE A 42 3.65 -7.80 14.43
C ILE A 42 2.84 -8.64 13.46
N ILE A 43 1.51 -8.48 13.52
CA ILE A 43 0.58 -9.16 12.63
C ILE A 43 0.31 -8.26 11.43
N VAL A 44 0.79 -8.68 10.26
CA VAL A 44 0.56 -7.99 8.99
C VAL A 44 -0.61 -8.64 8.27
N VAL A 45 -1.60 -7.84 7.86
CA VAL A 45 -2.84 -8.33 7.25
C VAL A 45 -3.13 -7.52 6.00
N THR A 46 -3.49 -8.18 4.89
CA THR A 46 -3.92 -7.46 3.70
C THR A 46 -5.20 -6.65 3.97
N SER A 47 -5.25 -5.42 3.47
CA SER A 47 -6.41 -4.53 3.55
C SER A 47 -7.66 -5.22 2.99
N LYS A 48 -7.50 -5.96 1.89
CA LYS A 48 -8.55 -6.72 1.20
C LYS A 48 -9.15 -7.80 2.08
N LEU A 49 -8.33 -8.56 2.81
CA LEU A 49 -8.83 -9.58 3.75
C LEU A 49 -9.63 -8.92 4.88
N TYR A 50 -9.11 -7.83 5.44
CA TYR A 50 -9.82 -7.08 6.47
C TYR A 50 -11.17 -6.55 5.95
N LEU A 51 -11.19 -5.95 4.77
CA LEU A 51 -12.41 -5.42 4.15
C LEU A 51 -13.46 -6.50 3.90
N LYS A 52 -13.04 -7.69 3.45
CA LYS A 52 -13.94 -8.85 3.31
C LYS A 52 -14.53 -9.29 4.65
N SER A 53 -13.70 -9.35 5.70
CA SER A 53 -14.18 -9.81 7.01
C SER A 53 -15.16 -8.84 7.68
N VAL A 54 -15.13 -7.56 7.34
CA VAL A 54 -16.10 -6.56 7.81
C VAL A 54 -17.27 -6.32 6.85
N GLY A 55 -17.31 -7.02 5.71
CA GLY A 55 -18.42 -6.91 4.74
C GLY A 55 -18.35 -5.72 3.79
N GLU A 56 -17.19 -5.10 3.59
CA GLU A 56 -16.97 -3.97 2.69
C GLU A 56 -16.80 -4.42 1.23
N VAL A 57 -17.74 -5.22 0.74
CA VAL A 57 -17.79 -5.73 -0.64
C VAL A 57 -19.01 -5.15 -1.36
N ILE A 58 -18.77 -4.52 -2.51
CA ILE A 58 -19.78 -3.78 -3.27
C ILE A 58 -20.23 -4.61 -4.47
N ASP A 59 -21.54 -4.73 -4.64
CA ASP A 59 -22.18 -5.23 -5.86
C ASP A 59 -22.24 -4.11 -6.93
N LEU A 60 -21.49 -4.28 -8.01
CA LEU A 60 -21.35 -3.28 -9.08
C LEU A 60 -22.68 -2.97 -9.77
N SER A 61 -23.63 -3.91 -9.80
CA SER A 61 -24.95 -3.71 -10.43
C SER A 61 -25.78 -2.63 -9.71
N ARG A 62 -25.48 -2.38 -8.44
CA ARG A 62 -26.19 -1.41 -7.59
C ARG A 62 -25.59 -0.02 -7.65
N VAL A 63 -24.44 0.15 -8.28
CA VAL A 63 -23.71 1.41 -8.33
C VAL A 63 -24.25 2.26 -9.48
N ARG A 64 -24.75 3.46 -9.17
CA ARG A 64 -25.21 4.43 -10.16
C ARG A 64 -24.18 5.56 -10.31
N PRO A 65 -23.50 5.68 -11.47
CA PRO A 65 -22.52 6.73 -11.71
C PRO A 65 -23.15 8.11 -11.77
N ARG A 66 -22.58 9.08 -11.02
CA ARG A 66 -22.96 10.49 -11.15
C ARG A 66 -22.40 11.12 -12.43
N LEU A 67 -22.89 12.30 -12.80
CA LEU A 67 -22.47 12.99 -14.03
C LEU A 67 -20.94 13.18 -14.10
N ALA A 68 -20.33 13.60 -12.99
CA ALA A 68 -18.88 13.76 -12.90
C ALA A 68 -18.12 12.44 -13.20
N ALA A 69 -18.61 11.31 -12.66
CA ALA A 69 -18.01 10.00 -12.92
C ALA A 69 -18.10 9.61 -14.40
N ARG A 70 -19.23 9.87 -15.05
CA ARG A 70 -19.41 9.60 -16.49
C ARG A 70 -18.49 10.45 -17.36
N ILE A 71 -18.32 11.73 -17.02
CA ILE A 71 -17.43 12.64 -17.75
C ILE A 71 -15.97 12.19 -17.58
N ILE A 72 -15.53 11.94 -16.35
CA ILE A 72 -14.15 11.49 -16.08
C ILE A 72 -13.87 10.14 -16.74
N ALA A 73 -14.81 9.19 -16.64
CA ALA A 73 -14.70 7.89 -17.29
C ALA A 73 -14.50 8.02 -18.80
N ARG A 74 -15.27 8.90 -19.46
CA ARG A 74 -15.14 9.17 -20.90
C ARG A 74 -13.80 9.80 -21.26
N ILE A 75 -13.28 10.71 -20.44
CA ILE A 75 -11.96 11.34 -20.65
C ILE A 75 -10.83 10.31 -20.47
N CYS A 76 -10.97 9.42 -19.49
CA CYS A 76 -9.92 8.48 -19.09
C CYS A 76 -10.00 7.12 -19.81
N GLY A 77 -11.03 6.88 -20.61
CA GLY A 77 -11.29 5.56 -21.21
C GLY A 77 -11.65 4.48 -20.18
N LYS A 78 -12.20 4.86 -19.01
CA LYS A 78 -12.54 3.94 -17.92
C LYS A 78 -14.03 3.60 -17.90
N ASN A 79 -14.41 2.59 -17.13
CA ASN A 79 -15.80 2.28 -16.84
C ASN A 79 -16.41 3.35 -15.88
N PRO A 80 -17.60 3.92 -16.18
CA PRO A 80 -18.27 4.89 -15.31
C PRO A 80 -18.61 4.39 -13.90
N VAL A 81 -18.95 3.10 -13.75
CA VAL A 81 -19.26 2.46 -12.46
C VAL A 81 -18.02 2.40 -11.58
N GLU A 82 -16.91 1.96 -12.14
CA GLU A 82 -15.63 1.89 -11.44
C GLU A 82 -15.15 3.29 -11.06
N THR A 83 -15.22 4.23 -12.02
CA THR A 83 -14.88 5.62 -11.79
C THR A 83 -15.72 6.23 -10.67
N GLU A 84 -17.02 5.89 -10.59
CA GLU A 84 -17.87 6.31 -9.48
C GLU A 84 -17.35 5.79 -8.13
N LEU A 85 -16.93 4.52 -8.04
CA LEU A 85 -16.36 3.96 -6.82
C LEU A 85 -15.05 4.66 -6.43
N VAL A 86 -14.13 4.86 -7.38
CA VAL A 86 -12.89 5.61 -7.13
C VAL A 86 -13.22 7.00 -6.59
N LEU A 87 -14.17 7.70 -7.19
CA LEU A 87 -14.55 9.05 -6.80
C LEU A 87 -15.24 9.11 -5.44
N ARG A 88 -15.92 8.05 -4.99
CA ARG A 88 -16.49 7.97 -3.63
C ARG A 88 -15.40 7.89 -2.56
N CYS A 89 -14.29 7.24 -2.88
CA CYS A 89 -13.15 7.06 -1.98
C CYS A 89 -12.13 8.20 -2.09
N THR A 90 -12.25 9.04 -3.12
CA THR A 90 -11.31 10.12 -3.43
C THR A 90 -11.69 11.43 -2.74
N LYS A 91 -10.71 12.05 -2.09
CA LYS A 91 -10.76 13.44 -1.61
C LYS A 91 -10.33 14.41 -2.70
N ARG A 92 -9.30 14.07 -3.48
CA ARG A 92 -8.79 14.89 -4.59
C ARG A 92 -8.07 14.04 -5.63
N ILE A 93 -8.26 14.36 -6.91
CA ILE A 93 -7.46 13.78 -8.01
C ILE A 93 -6.18 14.61 -8.16
N LEU A 94 -5.02 13.95 -8.16
CA LEU A 94 -3.71 14.57 -8.35
C LEU A 94 -3.27 14.54 -9.81
N ALA A 95 -3.46 13.40 -10.48
CA ALA A 95 -3.09 13.23 -11.88
C ALA A 95 -3.93 12.14 -12.54
N VAL A 96 -4.01 12.21 -13.87
CA VAL A 96 -4.47 11.11 -14.72
C VAL A 96 -3.23 10.58 -15.43
N ILE A 97 -3.01 9.28 -15.37
CA ILE A 97 -1.86 8.59 -15.99
C ILE A 97 -2.40 7.74 -17.14
N PRO A 98 -2.37 8.22 -18.40
CA PRO A 98 -2.80 7.44 -19.54
C PRO A 98 -1.83 6.28 -19.78
N LEU A 99 -2.36 5.06 -19.87
CA LEU A 99 -1.53 3.88 -20.12
C LEU A 99 -1.19 3.70 -21.61
N GLU A 100 -2.04 4.21 -22.50
CA GLU A 100 -1.82 4.14 -23.95
C GLU A 100 -0.73 5.11 -24.46
N VAL A 101 -0.54 6.26 -23.78
CA VAL A 101 0.38 7.32 -24.24
C VAL A 101 1.84 6.99 -23.88
N SER A 102 2.07 6.15 -22.87
CA SER A 102 3.41 5.69 -22.51
C SER A 102 3.69 4.33 -23.13
N LYS A 103 4.04 4.30 -24.43
CA LYS A 103 4.57 3.10 -25.10
C LYS A 103 5.68 2.43 -24.29
N SER A 104 6.44 3.21 -23.51
CA SER A 104 7.50 2.76 -22.63
C SER A 104 7.00 1.95 -21.43
N VAL A 105 5.92 2.38 -20.76
CA VAL A 105 5.35 1.65 -19.60
C VAL A 105 4.61 0.39 -20.06
N ALA A 106 3.81 0.50 -21.12
CA ALA A 106 3.11 -0.66 -21.66
C ALA A 106 4.07 -1.73 -22.18
N ARG A 107 5.16 -1.31 -22.84
CA ARG A 107 6.26 -2.19 -23.25
C ARG A 107 6.96 -2.81 -22.04
N ALA A 108 7.33 -2.01 -21.04
CA ALA A 108 8.00 -2.52 -19.85
C ALA A 108 7.14 -3.55 -19.11
N LEU A 109 5.85 -3.29 -18.91
CA LEU A 109 4.94 -4.24 -18.27
C LEU A 109 4.75 -5.52 -19.11
N ALA A 110 4.68 -5.40 -20.45
CA ALA A 110 4.61 -6.56 -21.33
C ALA A 110 5.91 -7.39 -21.33
N GLU A 111 7.07 -6.75 -21.21
CA GLU A 111 8.38 -7.42 -21.10
C GLU A 111 8.51 -8.24 -19.81
N PHE A 112 7.84 -7.84 -18.73
CA PHE A 112 7.81 -8.57 -17.46
C PHE A 112 6.58 -9.50 -17.31
N SER A 113 5.71 -9.59 -18.33
CA SER A 113 4.50 -10.42 -18.27
C SER A 113 4.79 -11.86 -18.65
N ALA A 114 4.16 -12.80 -17.93
CA ALA A 114 4.12 -14.21 -18.33
C ALA A 114 3.41 -14.42 -19.68
N ASP A 115 2.51 -13.50 -20.06
CA ASP A 115 1.76 -13.49 -21.32
C ASP A 115 1.73 -12.04 -21.87
N PRO A 116 2.65 -11.67 -22.78
CA PRO A 116 2.76 -10.31 -23.29
C PRO A 116 1.54 -9.83 -24.09
N GLU A 117 0.83 -10.73 -24.78
CA GLU A 117 -0.37 -10.34 -25.53
C GLU A 117 -1.54 -10.07 -24.60
N ARG A 118 -1.76 -10.92 -23.59
CA ARG A 118 -2.75 -10.66 -22.54
C ARG A 118 -2.46 -9.39 -21.76
N ALA A 119 -1.18 -9.10 -21.50
CA ALA A 119 -0.79 -7.83 -20.86
C ALA A 119 -1.22 -6.61 -21.69
N LYS A 120 -1.04 -6.65 -23.02
CA LYS A 120 -1.50 -5.56 -23.92
C LYS A 120 -3.02 -5.40 -23.87
N GLU A 121 -3.77 -6.49 -23.82
CA GLU A 121 -5.24 -6.44 -23.72
C GLU A 121 -5.70 -5.84 -22.39
N VAL A 122 -5.09 -6.26 -21.28
CA VAL A 122 -5.37 -5.70 -19.95
C VAL A 122 -5.05 -4.21 -19.91
N ILE A 123 -3.88 -3.80 -20.41
CA ILE A 123 -3.47 -2.38 -20.45
C ILE A 123 -4.47 -1.53 -21.25
N LYS A 124 -4.93 -2.02 -22.41
CA LYS A 124 -5.96 -1.34 -23.22
C LYS A 124 -7.29 -1.23 -22.47
N SER A 125 -7.69 -2.27 -21.74
CA SER A 125 -8.97 -2.29 -21.02
C SER A 125 -9.02 -1.29 -19.85
N ILE A 126 -7.88 -0.97 -19.24
CA ILE A 126 -7.80 -0.05 -18.10
C ILE A 126 -7.87 1.42 -18.54
N GLY A 127 -7.35 1.73 -19.74
CA GLY A 127 -7.30 3.08 -20.32
C GLY A 127 -6.31 4.01 -19.60
N ALA A 128 -6.66 4.45 -18.40
CA ALA A 128 -5.83 5.31 -17.56
C ALA A 128 -5.98 4.97 -16.07
N LEU A 129 -4.94 5.28 -15.29
CA LEU A 129 -4.96 5.22 -13.83
C LEU A 129 -5.15 6.61 -13.24
N LEU A 130 -6.00 6.73 -12.22
CA LEU A 130 -6.19 7.96 -11.47
C LEU A 130 -5.24 7.97 -10.26
N LEU A 131 -4.28 8.88 -10.23
CA LEU A 131 -3.52 9.15 -9.02
C LEU A 131 -4.33 10.07 -8.13
N VAL A 132 -4.70 9.61 -6.94
CA VAL A 132 -5.64 10.32 -6.07
C VAL A 132 -5.12 10.40 -4.64
N VAL A 133 -5.64 11.39 -3.91
CA VAL A 133 -5.63 11.39 -2.44
C VAL A 133 -6.95 10.81 -1.97
N THR A 134 -6.89 9.68 -1.26
CA THR A 134 -8.08 9.04 -0.68
C THR A 134 -8.65 9.88 0.47
N LYS A 135 -9.86 9.55 0.92
CA LYS A 135 -10.47 10.18 2.11
C LYS A 135 -9.62 10.01 3.38
N ASN A 136 -8.78 8.98 3.43
CA ASN A 136 -7.84 8.73 4.54
C ASN A 136 -6.49 9.43 4.36
N ASN A 137 -6.36 10.31 3.36
CA ASN A 137 -5.14 11.02 3.00
C ASN A 137 -4.00 10.13 2.48
N LEU A 138 -4.28 8.89 2.08
CA LEU A 138 -3.32 8.06 1.35
C LEU A 138 -3.22 8.55 -0.09
N VAL A 139 -2.02 8.52 -0.67
CA VAL A 139 -1.84 8.71 -2.11
C VAL A 139 -1.86 7.32 -2.74
N ALA A 140 -2.86 7.06 -3.59
CA ALA A 140 -3.12 5.74 -4.16
C ALA A 140 -3.53 5.84 -5.63
N LEU A 141 -3.35 4.74 -6.36
CA LEU A 141 -3.90 4.60 -7.71
C LEU A 141 -5.32 4.04 -7.64
N ASP A 142 -6.24 4.67 -8.39
CA ASP A 142 -7.66 4.33 -8.44
C ASP A 142 -8.30 4.15 -7.05
N ALA A 143 -7.79 4.88 -6.05
CA ALA A 143 -8.22 4.81 -4.65
C ALA A 143 -8.16 3.41 -4.01
N GLY A 144 -7.28 2.53 -4.47
CA GLY A 144 -7.19 1.15 -3.97
C GLY A 144 -8.41 0.29 -4.34
N LEU A 145 -9.11 0.64 -5.43
CA LEU A 145 -10.20 -0.16 -5.98
C LEU A 145 -9.66 -1.53 -6.40
N ASP A 146 -10.25 -2.59 -5.86
CA ASP A 146 -9.77 -3.95 -6.08
C ASP A 146 -10.89 -4.91 -6.52
N TYR A 147 -10.55 -5.78 -7.46
CA TYR A 147 -11.41 -6.86 -8.00
C TYR A 147 -10.84 -8.25 -7.72
N SER A 148 -9.64 -8.30 -7.15
CA SER A 148 -8.82 -9.50 -7.06
C SER A 148 -9.43 -10.47 -6.06
N ASN A 149 -9.52 -11.74 -6.45
CA ASN A 149 -10.06 -12.80 -5.61
C ASN A 149 -11.51 -12.51 -5.11
N LEU A 150 -12.33 -11.88 -5.96
CA LEU A 150 -13.76 -11.65 -5.73
C LEU A 150 -14.61 -12.36 -6.81
N PRO A 151 -15.85 -12.76 -6.49
CA PRO A 151 -16.81 -13.21 -7.50
C PRO A 151 -17.06 -12.13 -8.58
N PRO A 152 -17.36 -12.52 -9.82
CA PRO A 152 -17.68 -11.57 -10.89
C PRO A 152 -18.79 -10.59 -10.49
N GLY A 153 -18.61 -9.31 -10.88
CA GLY A 153 -19.58 -8.25 -10.57
C GLY A 153 -19.45 -7.64 -9.16
N LYS A 154 -18.46 -8.07 -8.37
CA LYS A 154 -18.14 -7.47 -7.07
C LYS A 154 -16.83 -6.69 -7.12
N ALA A 155 -16.71 -5.68 -6.26
CA ALA A 155 -15.48 -4.92 -6.06
C ALA A 155 -15.33 -4.48 -4.60
N ILE A 156 -14.11 -4.19 -4.19
CA ILE A 156 -13.82 -3.55 -2.90
C ILE A 156 -13.47 -2.09 -3.16
N ALA A 157 -14.24 -1.18 -2.57
CA ALA A 157 -13.94 0.24 -2.52
C ALA A 157 -14.34 0.75 -1.14
N HIS A 158 -13.44 1.42 -0.43
CA HIS A 158 -13.61 1.66 0.99
C HIS A 158 -13.40 3.13 1.36
N THR A 159 -14.07 3.56 2.43
CA THR A 159 -13.82 4.85 3.09
C THR A 159 -13.47 4.67 4.56
N ILE A 160 -13.19 3.44 4.98
CA ILE A 160 -12.86 3.10 6.37
C ILE A 160 -11.51 3.70 6.76
N ASP A 161 -11.34 4.09 8.01
CA ASP A 161 -10.04 4.52 8.53
C ASP A 161 -9.19 3.29 8.86
N PHE A 162 -8.14 3.03 8.08
CA PHE A 162 -7.30 1.85 8.25
C PHE A 162 -6.48 1.84 9.55
N ASP A 163 -6.11 3.00 10.09
CA ASP A 163 -5.40 3.07 11.37
C ASP A 163 -6.35 2.66 12.52
N GLU A 164 -7.62 3.09 12.45
CA GLU A 164 -8.65 2.63 13.38
C GLU A 164 -9.00 1.15 13.20
N ALA A 165 -9.05 0.67 11.96
CA ALA A 165 -9.23 -0.75 11.65
C ALA A 165 -8.11 -1.61 12.25
N ALA A 166 -6.85 -1.21 12.06
CA ALA A 166 -5.68 -1.86 12.65
C ALA A 166 -5.76 -1.87 14.18
N ARG A 167 -6.17 -0.75 14.79
CA ARG A 167 -6.36 -0.62 16.24
C ARG A 167 -7.41 -1.59 16.79
N ARG A 168 -8.57 -1.68 16.13
CA ARG A 168 -9.64 -2.63 16.52
C ARG A 168 -9.20 -4.07 16.38
N LEU A 169 -8.55 -4.40 15.25
CA LEU A 169 -8.04 -5.75 15.03
C LEU A 169 -6.99 -6.13 16.07
N ARG A 170 -6.06 -5.21 16.38
CA ARG A 170 -5.08 -5.38 17.45
C ARG A 170 -5.77 -5.68 18.77
N GLN A 171 -6.66 -4.80 19.23
CA GLN A 171 -7.36 -4.96 20.51
C GLN A 171 -8.05 -6.32 20.61
N ARG A 172 -8.75 -6.73 19.55
CA ARG A 172 -9.43 -8.02 19.53
C ARG A 172 -8.47 -9.22 19.57
N ILE A 173 -7.33 -9.14 18.87
CA ILE A 173 -6.30 -10.20 18.94
C ILE A 173 -5.65 -10.22 20.32
N GLU A 174 -5.36 -9.07 20.93
CA GLU A 174 -4.80 -8.98 22.30
C GLU A 174 -5.79 -9.57 23.33
N GLU A 175 -7.09 -9.32 23.20
CA GLU A 175 -8.14 -9.92 24.04
C GLU A 175 -8.17 -11.45 23.95
N LEU A 176 -8.06 -12.00 22.73
CA LEU A 176 -8.18 -13.44 22.48
C LEU A 176 -6.89 -14.21 22.84
N SER A 177 -5.73 -13.62 22.58
CA SER A 177 -4.43 -14.27 22.78
C SER A 177 -3.77 -13.95 24.13
N GLY A 178 -4.19 -12.86 24.78
CA GLY A 178 -3.53 -12.32 25.97
C GLY A 178 -2.13 -11.76 25.71
N LYS A 179 -1.74 -11.57 24.45
CA LYS A 179 -0.40 -11.08 24.04
C LYS A 179 -0.44 -9.63 23.62
N ARG A 180 0.69 -8.94 23.79
CA ARG A 180 0.89 -7.57 23.36
C ARG A 180 1.55 -7.51 22.00
N ILE A 181 0.83 -7.03 20.99
CA ILE A 181 1.27 -7.10 19.59
C ILE A 181 1.16 -5.76 18.85
N GLY A 182 1.81 -5.72 17.69
CA GLY A 182 1.57 -4.74 16.64
C GLY A 182 0.64 -5.28 15.56
N VAL A 183 -0.07 -4.39 14.85
CA VAL A 183 -0.85 -4.72 13.65
C VAL A 183 -0.51 -3.74 12.54
N VAL A 184 -0.30 -4.26 11.33
CA VAL A 184 -0.15 -3.48 10.10
C VAL A 184 -1.16 -3.97 9.09
N LEU A 185 -1.95 -3.06 8.52
CA LEU A 185 -2.74 -3.32 7.33
C LEU A 185 -1.93 -2.91 6.11
N THR A 186 -1.81 -3.80 5.12
CA THR A 186 -1.03 -3.59 3.90
C THR A 186 -1.90 -3.59 2.65
N ASP A 187 -1.54 -2.79 1.65
CA ASP A 187 -2.10 -2.87 0.32
C ASP A 187 -1.03 -2.70 -0.75
N THR A 188 -1.31 -3.22 -1.94
CA THR A 188 -0.39 -3.21 -3.06
C THR A 188 -0.46 -1.85 -3.76
N GLU A 189 0.65 -1.13 -3.76
CA GLU A 189 0.78 0.14 -4.46
C GLU A 189 1.80 0.06 -5.59
N SER A 190 1.53 0.79 -6.67
CA SER A 190 2.41 0.79 -7.83
C SER A 190 3.44 1.90 -7.75
N LEU A 191 4.70 1.53 -8.00
CA LEU A 191 5.83 2.45 -8.02
C LEU A 191 6.06 3.08 -9.40
N LEU A 192 5.04 3.16 -10.27
CA LEU A 192 5.15 3.56 -11.70
C LEU A 192 5.97 4.84 -11.95
N VAL A 193 6.00 5.76 -10.99
CA VAL A 193 6.82 6.99 -11.06
C VAL A 193 8.33 6.70 -11.03
N TYR A 194 8.74 5.63 -10.35
CA TYR A 194 10.12 5.20 -10.19
C TYR A 194 10.46 3.98 -11.07
N ARG A 195 9.61 2.95 -11.06
CA ARG A 195 9.80 1.68 -11.78
C ARG A 195 8.44 1.04 -12.10
N PRO A 196 8.32 0.25 -13.19
CA PRO A 196 7.09 -0.46 -13.55
C PRO A 196 6.87 -1.71 -12.67
N CYS A 197 6.84 -1.53 -11.35
CA CYS A 197 6.72 -2.58 -10.36
C CYS A 197 5.74 -2.14 -9.27
N SER A 198 5.23 -3.09 -8.49
CA SER A 198 4.46 -2.84 -7.27
C SER A 198 5.19 -3.38 -6.05
N ILE A 199 4.86 -2.81 -4.90
CA ILE A 199 5.20 -3.35 -3.58
C ILE A 199 3.98 -3.19 -2.70
N ASP A 200 3.97 -3.94 -1.60
CA ASP A 200 2.98 -3.75 -0.54
C ASP A 200 3.52 -2.74 0.46
N ILE A 201 2.70 -1.74 0.77
CA ILE A 201 3.00 -0.67 1.73
C ILE A 201 1.96 -0.68 2.84
N ALA A 202 2.31 -0.09 3.99
CA ALA A 202 1.36 0.04 5.08
C ALA A 202 0.29 1.09 4.73
N VAL A 203 -0.98 0.72 4.86
CA VAL A 203 -2.13 1.63 4.73
C VAL A 203 -2.75 1.98 6.08
N GLY A 204 -2.47 1.19 7.12
CA GLY A 204 -2.82 1.49 8.50
C GLY A 204 -1.95 0.73 9.49
N ALA A 205 -1.74 1.29 10.69
CA ALA A 205 -0.92 0.66 11.71
C ALA A 205 -1.45 0.90 13.13
N SER A 206 -1.15 -0.02 14.06
CA SER A 206 -1.37 0.17 15.49
C SER A 206 -0.38 -0.65 16.32
N GLY A 207 0.12 -0.09 17.42
CA GLY A 207 1.07 -0.74 18.31
C GLY A 207 2.51 -0.83 17.79
N ILE A 208 2.81 -0.20 16.66
CA ILE A 208 4.15 -0.12 16.07
C ILE A 208 4.50 1.32 15.67
N PRO A 209 5.80 1.69 15.63
CA PRO A 209 6.21 2.94 15.01
C PRO A 209 5.97 2.87 13.49
N VAL A 210 5.47 3.95 12.89
CA VAL A 210 5.35 4.04 11.43
C VAL A 210 6.69 4.42 10.82
N VAL A 211 7.42 5.33 11.47
CA VAL A 211 8.74 5.79 11.04
C VAL A 211 9.79 5.65 12.15
N SER A 212 11.06 5.48 11.76
CA SER A 212 12.16 5.39 12.71
C SER A 212 12.39 6.73 13.43
N ARG A 213 12.89 6.68 14.68
CA ARG A 213 13.28 7.89 15.43
C ARG A 213 14.78 8.18 15.36
N LYS A 214 15.44 7.65 14.31
CA LYS A 214 16.90 7.59 14.17
C LYS A 214 17.51 8.67 13.26
N PHE A 215 16.73 9.66 12.85
CA PHE A 215 17.25 10.72 11.98
C PHE A 215 18.32 11.54 12.72
N ALA A 216 19.45 11.78 12.06
CA ALA A 216 20.65 12.39 12.64
C ALA A 216 21.32 11.61 13.78
N GLU A 217 20.94 10.34 14.04
CA GLU A 217 21.77 9.46 14.88
C GLU A 217 23.15 9.30 14.26
N LEU A 218 24.17 9.19 15.13
CA LEU A 218 25.55 9.05 14.71
C LEU A 218 25.80 7.62 14.24
N ASP A 219 26.45 7.49 13.08
CA ASP A 219 26.96 6.22 12.61
C ASP A 219 28.19 5.76 13.43
N VAL A 220 28.75 4.61 13.07
CA VAL A 220 29.92 4.02 13.72
C VAL A 220 31.18 4.90 13.65
N TYR A 221 31.19 5.95 12.82
CA TYR A 221 32.27 6.92 12.66
C TYR A 221 31.90 8.31 13.21
N GLY A 222 30.78 8.44 13.91
CA GLY A 222 30.34 9.71 14.48
C GLY A 222 29.69 10.68 13.49
N LYS A 223 29.34 10.24 12.27
CA LYS A 223 28.65 11.08 11.28
C LYS A 223 27.12 10.97 11.43
N PRO A 224 26.37 12.07 11.45
CA PRO A 224 24.92 12.02 11.56
C PRO A 224 24.27 11.49 10.28
N LYS A 225 23.29 10.60 10.43
CA LYS A 225 22.48 10.08 9.32
C LYS A 225 21.65 11.18 8.65
N PHE A 226 21.81 11.34 7.33
CA PHE A 226 21.02 12.27 6.51
C PHE A 226 20.02 11.59 5.55
N GLY A 227 20.16 10.29 5.28
CA GLY A 227 19.43 9.52 4.25
C GLY A 227 17.92 9.34 4.45
N GLY A 228 17.26 10.26 5.15
CA GLY A 228 15.83 10.20 5.45
C GLY A 228 15.50 9.47 6.75
N VAL A 229 14.20 9.46 7.04
CA VAL A 229 13.61 8.69 8.13
C VAL A 229 13.15 7.35 7.55
N ASP A 230 13.50 6.23 8.19
CA ASP A 230 13.12 4.91 7.68
C ASP A 230 11.62 4.69 7.91
N CYS A 231 10.91 4.17 6.91
CA CYS A 231 9.48 3.86 7.04
C CYS A 231 9.32 2.42 7.52
N ILE A 232 9.35 2.24 8.84
CA ILE A 232 9.34 0.92 9.48
C ILE A 232 8.08 0.12 9.11
N ALA A 233 6.92 0.77 9.07
CA ALA A 233 5.68 0.09 8.71
C ALA A 233 5.68 -0.42 7.27
N ASP A 234 6.23 0.36 6.33
CA ASP A 234 6.34 -0.06 4.91
C ASP A 234 7.39 -1.16 4.73
N GLU A 235 8.51 -1.10 5.44
CA GLU A 235 9.52 -2.17 5.43
C GLU A 235 8.94 -3.49 5.94
N VAL A 236 8.14 -3.45 7.01
CA VAL A 236 7.42 -4.61 7.55
C VAL A 236 6.37 -5.13 6.56
N ALA A 237 5.58 -4.24 5.96
CA ALA A 237 4.58 -4.60 4.96
C ALA A 237 5.22 -5.27 3.73
N SER A 238 6.29 -4.66 3.20
CA SER A 238 7.05 -5.20 2.07
C SER A 238 7.73 -6.54 2.38
N ALA A 239 8.23 -6.74 3.60
CA ALA A 239 8.77 -8.04 4.00
C ALA A 239 7.68 -9.12 4.05
N ALA A 240 6.51 -8.81 4.59
CA ALA A 240 5.37 -9.72 4.63
C ALA A 240 4.85 -10.06 3.23
N ALA A 241 4.86 -9.09 2.31
CA ALA A 241 4.42 -9.24 0.92
C ALA A 241 5.08 -10.40 0.18
N LEU A 242 6.35 -10.70 0.51
CA LEU A 242 7.10 -11.80 -0.09
C LEU A 242 6.48 -13.16 0.21
N LEU A 243 5.80 -13.32 1.35
CA LEU A 243 5.05 -14.53 1.68
C LEU A 243 3.58 -14.45 1.26
N MET A 244 2.98 -13.26 1.31
CA MET A 244 1.58 -13.09 0.91
C MET A 244 1.37 -13.38 -0.57
N GLY A 245 2.37 -13.04 -1.39
CA GLY A 245 2.26 -13.10 -2.84
C GLY A 245 1.20 -12.15 -3.37
N GLN A 246 0.86 -12.29 -4.64
CA GLN A 246 -0.07 -11.38 -5.34
C GLN A 246 -1.17 -12.15 -6.09
N THR A 247 -1.23 -13.47 -5.92
CA THR A 247 -2.07 -14.35 -6.74
C THR A 247 -2.87 -15.34 -5.90
N SER A 248 -2.43 -16.60 -5.81
CA SER A 248 -3.15 -17.75 -5.28
C SER A 248 -2.47 -18.41 -4.08
N GLU A 249 -1.51 -17.73 -3.47
CA GLU A 249 -0.65 -18.24 -2.40
C GLU A 249 -1.43 -18.55 -1.11
N ARG A 250 -2.62 -17.93 -0.94
CA ARG A 250 -3.55 -18.13 0.20
C ARG A 250 -2.93 -17.81 1.57
N VAL A 251 -1.99 -16.86 1.62
CA VAL A 251 -1.35 -16.38 2.85
C VAL A 251 -1.68 -14.89 3.06
N PRO A 252 -2.92 -14.53 3.44
CA PRO A 252 -3.30 -13.12 3.53
C PRO A 252 -2.89 -12.46 4.86
N VAL A 253 -2.25 -13.22 5.76
CA VAL A 253 -1.76 -12.80 7.07
C VAL A 253 -0.35 -13.32 7.30
N VAL A 254 0.51 -12.49 7.87
CA VAL A 254 1.91 -12.82 8.18
C VAL A 254 2.24 -12.35 9.60
N ILE A 255 2.96 -13.17 10.35
CA ILE A 255 3.57 -12.80 11.63
C ILE A 255 5.01 -12.41 11.37
N VAL A 256 5.40 -11.20 11.79
CA VAL A 256 6.80 -10.78 11.87
C VAL A 256 7.23 -10.80 13.33
N ARG A 257 8.22 -11.64 13.64
CA ARG A 257 8.63 -11.98 15.01
C ARG A 257 10.09 -11.66 15.24
N GLY A 258 10.40 -11.02 16.38
CA GLY A 258 11.78 -10.74 16.80
C GLY A 258 12.39 -9.41 16.32
N LEU A 259 11.61 -8.53 15.68
CA LEU A 259 12.08 -7.18 15.30
C LEU A 259 12.29 -6.23 16.50
N ASN A 260 11.72 -6.54 17.68
CA ASN A 260 11.90 -5.80 18.93
C ASN A 260 11.68 -4.28 18.81
N LEU A 261 10.58 -3.89 18.16
CA LEU A 261 10.21 -2.48 18.01
C LEU A 261 9.53 -1.95 19.29
N PRO A 262 9.70 -0.65 19.61
CA PRO A 262 8.99 -0.04 20.72
C PRO A 262 7.48 -0.03 20.43
N ARG A 263 6.65 -0.30 21.43
CA ARG A 263 5.19 -0.19 21.30
C ARG A 263 4.80 1.28 21.28
N ILE A 264 4.36 1.76 20.11
CA ILE A 264 3.92 3.14 19.91
C ILE A 264 2.64 3.10 19.08
N ASP A 265 1.63 3.90 19.44
CA ASP A 265 0.46 4.09 18.59
C ASP A 265 0.69 5.31 17.68
N GLU A 266 1.14 5.03 16.45
CA GLU A 266 1.28 5.99 15.36
C GLU A 266 0.34 5.64 14.20
N GLU A 267 -0.14 6.67 13.52
CA GLU A 267 -1.08 6.53 12.41
C GLU A 267 -0.35 6.78 11.08
N VAL A 268 -0.53 5.89 10.10
CA VAL A 268 0.07 5.99 8.77
C VAL A 268 -0.32 7.30 8.10
N LYS A 269 -1.61 7.66 8.16
CA LYS A 269 -2.15 8.89 7.52
C LYS A 269 -1.49 10.19 8.00
N ARG A 270 -0.84 10.20 9.18
CA ARG A 270 -0.09 11.35 9.69
C ARG A 270 1.11 11.68 8.80
N PHE A 271 1.73 10.65 8.23
CA PHE A 271 2.95 10.75 7.43
C PHE A 271 2.67 10.93 5.94
N CYS A 272 1.44 10.64 5.49
CA CYS A 272 0.99 10.90 4.13
C CYS A 272 0.67 12.38 3.83
N ARG A 273 0.88 13.29 4.80
CA ARG A 273 0.59 14.72 4.62
C ARG A 273 1.44 15.35 3.53
N GLU A 274 0.75 15.92 2.54
CA GLU A 274 1.26 17.06 1.79
C GLU A 274 1.48 18.24 2.76
N ARG A 275 2.67 18.33 3.35
CA ARG A 275 3.22 19.68 3.48
C ARG A 275 3.37 20.16 2.06
N GLY A 276 2.41 20.98 1.62
CA GLY A 276 2.42 21.62 0.32
C GLY A 276 3.86 22.03 0.05
N ARG A 277 4.49 21.33 -0.91
CA ARG A 277 5.81 21.68 -1.41
C ARG A 277 5.60 23.00 -2.13
N ARG A 278 5.54 24.09 -1.35
CA ARG A 278 5.86 25.42 -1.82
C ARG A 278 7.35 25.37 -2.11
N PHE A 279 7.67 24.79 -3.24
CA PHE A 279 8.98 24.88 -3.84
C PHE A 279 9.27 26.36 -3.95
N SER A 280 10.16 26.86 -3.10
CA SER A 280 10.45 28.29 -3.06
C SER A 280 11.00 28.73 -4.42
N ALA A 281 10.76 29.98 -4.81
CA ALA A 281 11.38 30.55 -6.01
C ALA A 281 12.91 30.35 -6.01
N LYS A 282 13.52 30.37 -4.82
CA LYS A 282 14.94 30.05 -4.63
C LYS A 282 15.31 28.63 -5.04
N MET A 283 14.44 27.64 -4.82
CA MET A 283 14.69 26.27 -5.25
C MET A 283 14.70 26.17 -6.78
N TRP A 284 13.68 26.73 -7.45
CA TRP A 284 13.59 26.72 -8.91
C TRP A 284 14.75 27.45 -9.58
N LEU A 285 15.17 28.60 -9.02
CA LEU A 285 16.34 29.32 -9.49
C LEU A 285 17.62 28.47 -9.36
N LYS A 286 17.82 27.80 -8.21
CA LYS A 286 18.95 26.89 -8.00
C LYS A 286 18.91 25.70 -8.98
N THR A 287 17.73 25.12 -9.22
CA THR A 287 17.57 24.03 -10.18
C THR A 287 17.89 24.48 -11.61
N ALA A 288 17.39 25.64 -12.03
CA ALA A 288 17.68 26.19 -13.36
C ALA A 288 19.17 26.47 -13.54
N LEU A 289 19.82 27.09 -12.54
CA LEU A 289 21.26 27.35 -12.55
C LEU A 289 22.06 26.05 -12.60
N ALA A 290 21.72 25.05 -11.79
CA ALA A 290 22.39 23.75 -11.79
C ALA A 290 22.26 23.04 -13.14
N ARG A 291 21.08 23.10 -13.78
CA ARG A 291 20.86 22.55 -15.13
C ARG A 291 21.69 23.27 -16.18
N LEU A 292 21.75 24.60 -16.12
CA LEU A 292 22.55 25.41 -17.03
C LEU A 292 24.04 25.09 -16.90
N VAL A 293 24.57 25.04 -15.68
CA VAL A 293 25.97 24.70 -15.41
C VAL A 293 26.29 23.28 -15.87
N PHE A 294 25.41 22.32 -15.59
CA PHE A 294 25.59 20.93 -16.05
C PHE A 294 25.64 20.85 -17.58
N ALA A 295 24.70 21.51 -18.27
CA ALA A 295 24.68 21.58 -19.73
C ALA A 295 25.98 22.19 -20.29
N LEU A 296 26.45 23.30 -19.72
CA LEU A 296 27.71 23.95 -20.14
C LEU A 296 28.95 23.08 -19.85
N SER A 297 28.98 22.34 -18.73
CA SER A 297 30.06 21.40 -18.42
C SER A 297 30.09 20.15 -19.31
N SER A 298 28.98 19.86 -19.99
CA SER A 298 28.87 18.79 -20.98
C SER A 298 29.47 19.21 -22.34
N PHE A 299 29.50 20.52 -22.62
CA PHE A 299 30.08 21.09 -23.84
C PHE A 299 31.60 21.31 -23.76
N SER A 300 32.19 21.34 -22.56
CA SER A 300 33.63 21.54 -22.37
C SER A 300 34.44 20.23 -22.37
N ARG A 301 33.89 19.14 -22.94
CA ARG A 301 34.51 17.81 -23.01
C ARG A 301 34.72 17.30 -24.46
N GLU A 302 34.66 18.19 -25.46
CA GLU A 302 35.19 17.94 -26.81
C GLU A 302 36.52 18.66 -27.01
#